data_AF-A0A257NET3-F1
#
_entry.id   AF-A0A257NET3-F1
#
_cell.length_a   1.000
_cell.length_b   1.000
_cell.length_c   1.000
_cell.angle_alpha   90.00
_cell.angle_beta   90.00
_cell.angle_gamma   90.00
#
_symmetry.space_group_name_H-M   'P 1'
#
loop_
_entity.id
_entity.type
_entity.pdbx_description
1 polymer ?
#
loop_
_entity_poly.entity_id
_entity_poly.type
_entity_poly.pdbx_seq_one_letter_code
_entity_poly.pdbx_strand_id
1 'polypeptide(L)'
;MIKIFHLTFILLSIFSFVGRVILSETHPAILKKKALKIAPHAIDTLLLVSGITLVFQGGWLSTEYGWIIAKLVALLGYIGLGVVVMRNRGTVRWLAFVGAMACFVYIGIVAVTKNAFFFF
;
A
#
# COMPACT_ATOMS: atom_id res chain seq x y z
N MET A 1 2.14 -17.07 12.33
CA MET A 1 3.44 -16.69 11.72
C MET A 1 3.28 -15.84 10.47
N ILE A 2 2.55 -16.28 9.43
CA ILE A 2 2.41 -15.51 8.17
C ILE A 2 1.74 -14.14 8.36
N LYS A 3 0.79 -13.98 9.29
CA LYS A 3 0.19 -12.68 9.62
C LYS A 3 1.23 -11.64 10.08
N ILE A 4 2.22 -12.05 10.86
CA ILE A 4 3.28 -11.16 11.36
C ILE A 4 4.20 -10.73 10.20
N PHE A 5 4.55 -11.66 9.32
CA PHE A 5 5.29 -11.35 8.08
C PHE A 5 4.52 -10.39 7.17
N HIS A 6 3.21 -10.59 7.01
CA HIS A 6 2.39 -9.70 6.20
C HIS A 6 2.35 -8.29 6.82
N LEU A 7 2.18 -8.18 8.13
CA LEU A 7 2.21 -6.90 8.85
C LEU A 7 3.58 -6.20 8.76
N THR A 8 4.68 -6.94 8.79
CA THR A 8 6.01 -6.34 8.62
C THR A 8 6.22 -5.84 7.20
N PHE A 9 5.74 -6.56 6.17
CA PHE A 9 5.75 -6.06 4.79
C PHE A 9 4.88 -4.81 4.60
N ILE A 10 3.73 -4.74 5.26
CA ILE A 10 2.84 -3.57 5.27
C ILE A 10 3.59 -2.34 5.81
N LEU A 11 4.26 -2.48 6.96
CA LEU A 11 5.08 -1.41 7.54
C LEU A 11 6.23 -1.03 6.61
N LEU A 12 6.91 -2.00 6.02
CA LEU A 12 8.04 -1.77 5.13
C LEU A 12 7.62 -1.03 3.84
N SER A 13 6.42 -1.33 3.32
CA SER A 13 5.87 -0.63 2.15
C SER A 13 5.58 0.84 2.46
N ILE A 14 5.00 1.15 3.63
CA ILE A 14 4.82 2.54 4.10
C ILE A 14 6.16 3.26 4.25
N PHE A 15 7.11 2.64 4.93
CA PHE A 15 8.41 3.29 5.18
C PHE A 15 9.12 3.57 3.87
N SER A 16 9.05 2.63 2.92
CA SER A 16 9.56 2.83 1.56
C SER A 16 8.83 3.97 0.85
N PHE A 17 7.50 4.05 0.94
CA PHE A 17 6.72 5.11 0.30
C PHE A 17 7.05 6.49 0.87
N VAL A 18 6.98 6.65 2.19
CA VAL A 18 7.33 7.91 2.87
C VAL A 18 8.77 8.31 2.58
N GLY A 19 9.70 7.35 2.63
CA GLY A 19 11.09 7.55 2.26
C GLY A 19 11.25 8.08 0.84
N ARG A 20 10.52 7.55 -0.15
CA ARG A 20 10.54 8.05 -1.53
C ARG A 20 10.00 9.48 -1.65
N VAL A 21 8.94 9.82 -0.92
CA VAL A 21 8.34 11.18 -0.95
C VAL A 21 9.30 12.22 -0.37
N ILE A 22 9.98 11.88 0.71
CA ILE A 22 11.02 12.73 1.32
C ILE A 22 12.22 12.86 0.37
N LEU A 23 12.71 11.74 -0.15
CA LEU A 23 13.87 11.71 -1.05
C LEU A 23 13.59 12.43 -2.37
N SER A 24 12.33 12.49 -2.80
CA SER A 24 11.89 13.26 -3.96
C SER A 24 12.02 14.77 -3.76
N GLU A 25 11.95 15.29 -2.52
CA GLU A 25 12.21 16.71 -2.23
C GLU A 25 13.68 16.98 -1.97
N THR A 26 14.31 16.16 -1.12
CA THR A 26 15.65 16.47 -0.61
C THR A 26 16.71 16.15 -1.65
N HIS A 27 16.63 14.98 -2.30
CA HIS A 27 17.67 14.48 -3.19
C HIS A 27 17.11 13.64 -4.36
N PRO A 28 16.47 14.28 -5.35
CA PRO A 28 15.88 13.58 -6.51
C PRO A 28 16.92 12.79 -7.33
N ALA A 29 18.20 13.12 -7.24
CA ALA A 29 19.29 12.36 -7.86
C ALA A 29 19.46 10.95 -7.27
N ILE A 30 19.15 10.75 -5.99
CA ILE A 30 19.31 9.46 -5.30
C ILE A 30 18.19 8.49 -5.70
N LEU A 31 17.00 8.99 -6.02
CA LEU A 31 15.90 8.22 -6.62
C LEU A 31 16.26 7.58 -7.98
N LYS A 32 17.31 8.06 -8.67
CA LYS A 32 17.81 7.42 -9.90
C LYS A 32 18.63 6.16 -9.65
N LYS A 33 19.06 5.89 -8.40
CA LYS A 33 19.83 4.67 -8.09
C LYS A 33 18.95 3.43 -8.25
N LYS A 34 19.45 2.43 -8.98
CA LYS A 34 18.74 1.16 -9.28
C LYS A 34 18.13 0.52 -8.02
N ALA A 35 18.85 0.55 -6.89
CA ALA A 35 18.38 -0.02 -5.63
C ALA A 35 17.05 0.59 -5.13
N LEU A 36 16.89 1.91 -5.21
CA LEU A 36 15.68 2.61 -4.75
C LEU A 36 14.50 2.50 -5.72
N LYS A 37 14.78 2.15 -6.99
CA LYS A 37 13.75 1.78 -7.97
C LYS A 37 13.22 0.37 -7.75
N ILE A 38 14.10 -0.58 -7.39
CA ILE A 38 13.76 -2.02 -7.30
C ILE A 38 13.22 -2.38 -5.92
N ALA A 39 13.77 -1.81 -4.84
CA ALA A 39 13.33 -2.05 -3.47
C ALA A 39 11.80 -2.00 -3.28
N PRO A 40 11.07 -0.99 -3.78
CA PRO A 40 9.63 -0.97 -3.61
C PRO A 40 8.90 -2.04 -4.41
N HIS A 41 9.35 -2.37 -5.62
CA HIS A 41 8.74 -3.46 -6.40
C HIS A 41 8.92 -4.82 -5.71
N ALA A 42 10.08 -5.06 -5.09
CA ALA A 42 10.32 -6.27 -4.31
C ALA A 42 9.42 -6.34 -3.07
N ILE A 43 9.28 -5.23 -2.34
CA ILE A 43 8.40 -5.15 -1.16
C ILE A 43 6.94 -5.35 -1.58
N ASP A 44 6.49 -4.69 -2.65
CA ASP A 44 5.10 -4.77 -3.11
C ASP A 44 4.77 -6.16 -3.66
N THR A 45 5.69 -6.82 -4.35
CA THR A 45 5.50 -8.23 -4.76
C THR A 45 5.45 -9.18 -3.57
N LEU A 46 6.34 -9.04 -2.58
CA LEU A 46 6.29 -9.84 -1.35
C LEU A 46 5.00 -9.59 -0.54
N LEU A 47 4.54 -8.34 -0.49
CA LEU A 47 3.29 -7.95 0.15
C LEU A 47 2.07 -8.58 -0.55
N LEU A 48 2.03 -8.51 -1.88
CA LEU A 48 0.97 -9.13 -2.68
C LEU A 48 0.97 -10.65 -2.53
N VAL A 49 2.13 -11.29 -2.67
CA VAL A 49 2.27 -12.75 -2.52
C VAL A 49 1.83 -13.18 -1.12
N SER A 50 2.31 -12.52 -0.06
CA SER A 50 1.92 -12.86 1.31
C SER A 50 0.42 -12.64 1.58
N GLY A 51 -0.18 -11.59 0.99
CA GLY A 51 -1.62 -11.36 1.04
C GLY A 51 -2.41 -12.46 0.35
N ILE A 52 -1.99 -12.88 -0.85
CA ILE A 52 -2.60 -13.98 -1.61
C ILE A 52 -2.51 -15.29 -0.81
N THR A 53 -1.33 -15.62 -0.25
CA THR A 53 -1.16 -16.81 0.58
C THR A 53 -2.11 -16.82 1.77
N LEU A 54 -2.32 -15.68 2.43
CA LEU A 54 -3.26 -15.57 3.55
C LEU A 54 -4.72 -15.80 3.11
N VAL A 55 -5.10 -15.32 1.93
CA VAL A 55 -6.44 -15.55 1.37
C VAL A 55 -6.69 -17.04 1.13
N PHE A 56 -5.73 -17.74 0.52
CA PHE A 56 -5.84 -19.18 0.29
C PHE A 56 -5.86 -19.99 1.59
N GLN A 57 -4.97 -19.68 2.55
CA GLN A 57 -4.96 -20.36 3.85
C GLN A 57 -6.22 -20.10 4.68
N GLY A 58 -6.78 -18.90 4.56
CA GLY A 58 -7.98 -18.50 5.30
C GLY A 58 -9.28 -19.03 4.70
N GLY A 59 -9.27 -19.60 3.50
CA GLY A 59 -10.48 -20.04 2.79
C GLY A 59 -11.44 -18.91 2.44
N TRP A 60 -10.99 -17.64 2.45
CA TRP A 60 -11.89 -16.48 2.34
C TRP A 60 -12.54 -16.32 0.96
N LEU A 61 -12.05 -17.04 -0.05
CA LEU A 61 -12.63 -17.10 -1.39
C LEU A 61 -14.01 -17.79 -1.43
N SER A 62 -14.34 -18.67 -0.48
CA SER A 62 -15.58 -19.45 -0.53
C SER A 62 -16.78 -18.80 0.14
N THR A 63 -16.59 -17.73 0.94
CA THR A 63 -17.65 -17.25 1.84
C THR A 63 -17.78 -15.73 1.88
N GLU A 64 -16.67 -14.97 1.88
CA GLU A 64 -16.70 -13.51 2.03
C GLU A 64 -15.49 -12.88 1.32
N TYR A 65 -15.63 -12.54 0.03
CA TYR A 65 -14.56 -11.96 -0.80
C TYR A 65 -14.68 -10.45 -0.97
N GLY A 66 -15.78 -9.82 -0.53
CA GLY A 66 -16.03 -8.38 -0.70
C GLY A 66 -14.91 -7.52 -0.07
N TRP A 67 -14.45 -7.87 1.13
CA TRP A 67 -13.40 -7.11 1.83
C TRP A 67 -12.04 -7.24 1.14
N ILE A 68 -11.81 -8.35 0.41
CA ILE A 68 -10.60 -8.55 -0.40
C ILE A 68 -10.65 -7.63 -1.63
N ILE A 69 -11.82 -7.52 -2.29
CA ILE A 69 -12.02 -6.59 -3.40
C ILE A 69 -11.83 -5.15 -2.92
N ALA A 70 -12.44 -4.76 -1.79
CA ALA A 70 -12.28 -3.43 -1.22
C ALA A 70 -10.81 -3.09 -0.94
N LYS A 71 -10.03 -4.03 -0.39
CA LYS A 71 -8.58 -3.86 -0.21
C LYS A 71 -7.85 -3.64 -1.53
N LEU A 72 -8.18 -4.39 -2.58
CA LEU A 72 -7.55 -4.24 -3.90
C LEU A 72 -7.88 -2.89 -4.53
N VAL A 73 -9.14 -2.45 -4.46
CA VAL A 73 -9.56 -1.14 -4.97
C VAL A 73 -8.85 -0.01 -4.22
N ALA A 74 -8.80 -0.08 -2.89
CA ALA A 74 -8.08 0.90 -2.07
C ALA A 74 -6.57 0.89 -2.34
N LEU A 75 -5.98 -0.29 -2.60
CA LEU A 75 -4.57 -0.42 -2.99
C LEU A 75 -4.30 0.25 -4.35
N LEU A 76 -5.19 0.08 -5.33
CA LEU A 76 -5.09 0.78 -6.61
C LEU A 76 -5.18 2.30 -6.43
N GLY A 77 -6.09 2.77 -5.57
CA GLY A 77 -6.19 4.18 -5.19
C GLY A 77 -4.90 4.70 -4.55
N TYR A 78 -4.32 3.96 -3.60
CA TYR A 78 -3.04 4.27 -2.97
C TYR A 78 -1.90 4.38 -3.99
N ILE A 79 -1.79 3.42 -4.91
CA ILE A 79 -0.75 3.43 -5.95
C ILE A 79 -0.94 4.62 -6.89
N GLY A 80 -2.17 4.87 -7.35
CA GLY A 80 -2.50 6.01 -8.22
C GLY A 80 -2.17 7.35 -7.57
N LEU A 81 -2.56 7.54 -6.31
CA LEU A 81 -2.21 8.72 -5.52
C LEU A 81 -0.70 8.83 -5.32
N GLY A 82 -0.01 7.71 -5.08
CA GLY A 82 1.45 7.68 -5.00
C GLY A 82 2.14 8.18 -6.27
N VAL A 83 1.63 7.83 -7.45
CA VAL A 83 2.12 8.37 -8.73
C VAL A 83 1.86 9.88 -8.83
N VAL A 84 0.68 10.35 -8.41
CA VAL A 84 0.35 11.79 -8.39
C VAL A 84 1.28 12.55 -7.44
N VAL A 85 1.58 12.00 -6.26
CA VAL A 85 2.55 12.56 -5.31
C VAL A 85 3.92 12.71 -5.97
N MET A 86 4.37 11.70 -6.71
CA MET A 86 5.70 11.72 -7.34
C MET A 86 5.76 12.61 -8.59
N ARG A 87 4.63 12.86 -9.26
CA ARG A 87 4.55 13.65 -10.49
C ARG A 87 4.27 15.14 -10.26
N ASN A 88 3.61 15.48 -9.14
CA ASN A 88 3.23 16.85 -8.82
C ASN A 88 4.12 17.46 -7.73
N ARG A 89 4.11 18.79 -7.62
CA ARG A 89 4.83 19.56 -6.59
C ARG A 89 3.88 20.49 -5.83
N GLY A 90 4.29 21.00 -4.67
CA GLY A 90 3.50 21.95 -3.87
C GLY A 90 2.27 21.33 -3.20
N THR A 91 1.16 22.06 -3.15
CA THR A 91 -0.06 21.70 -2.39
C THR A 91 -0.71 20.40 -2.88
N VAL A 92 -0.76 20.19 -4.20
CA VAL A 92 -1.37 18.98 -4.81
C VAL A 92 -0.63 17.71 -4.39
N ARG A 93 0.70 17.80 -4.21
CA ARG A 93 1.52 16.69 -3.73
C ARG A 93 1.16 16.29 -2.30
N TRP A 94 1.02 17.27 -1.41
CA TRP A 94 0.65 17.02 -0.02
C TRP A 94 -0.77 16.52 0.11
N LEU A 95 -1.71 17.04 -0.68
CA LEU A 95 -3.08 16.51 -0.78
C LEU A 95 -3.09 15.05 -1.22
N ALA A 96 -2.36 14.72 -2.28
CA ALA A 96 -2.25 13.34 -2.76
C ALA A 96 -1.55 12.43 -1.74
N PHE A 97 -0.59 12.95 -0.97
CA PHE A 97 0.08 12.19 0.09
C PHE A 97 -0.87 11.87 1.24
N VAL A 98 -1.65 12.85 1.69
CA VAL A 98 -2.69 12.65 2.71
C VAL A 98 -3.75 11.68 2.20
N GLY A 99 -4.18 11.81 0.95
CA GLY A 99 -5.10 10.87 0.31
C GLY A 99 -4.56 9.43 0.26
N ALA A 100 -3.29 9.26 -0.12
CA ALA A 100 -2.64 7.95 -0.15
C ALA A 100 -2.59 7.35 1.26
N MET A 101 -2.27 8.16 2.27
CA MET A 101 -2.27 7.71 3.67
C MET A 101 -3.68 7.31 4.14
N ALA A 102 -4.72 8.05 3.74
CA ALA A 102 -6.10 7.71 4.02
C ALA A 102 -6.50 6.36 3.40
N CYS A 103 -6.12 6.10 2.14
CA CYS A 103 -6.31 4.79 1.51
C CYS A 103 -5.62 3.67 2.29
N PHE A 104 -4.41 3.91 2.79
CA PHE A 104 -3.70 2.91 3.57
C PHE A 104 -4.39 2.61 4.91
N VAL A 105 -4.81 3.66 5.64
CA VAL A 105 -5.56 3.50 6.89
C VAL A 105 -6.85 2.73 6.63
N TYR A 106 -7.55 3.03 5.54
CA TYR A 106 -8.74 2.28 5.12
C TYR A 106 -8.44 0.79 4.88
N ILE A 107 -7.35 0.45 4.16
CA ILE A 107 -6.92 -0.95 3.96
C ILE A 107 -6.68 -1.64 5.31
N GLY A 108 -6.08 -0.93 6.27
CA GLY A 108 -5.85 -1.42 7.64
C GLY A 108 -7.15 -1.68 8.40
N ILE A 109 -8.11 -0.75 8.33
CA ILE A 109 -9.43 -0.92 8.96
C ILE A 109 -10.15 -2.13 8.35
N VAL A 110 -10.26 -2.20 7.02
CA VAL A 110 -10.88 -3.33 6.29
C VAL A 110 -10.17 -4.65 6.61
N ALA A 111 -8.86 -4.63 6.88
CA ALA A 111 -8.13 -5.83 7.30
C ALA A 111 -8.56 -6.37 8.67
N VAL A 112 -8.87 -5.47 9.61
CA VAL A 112 -9.24 -5.83 10.98
C VAL A 112 -10.72 -6.16 11.05
N THR A 113 -11.57 -5.32 10.46
CA THR A 113 -13.02 -5.51 10.47
C THR A 113 -13.47 -6.64 9.55
N LYS A 114 -12.65 -7.00 8.55
CA LYS A 114 -13.02 -7.92 7.45
C LYS A 114 -14.32 -7.54 6.75
N ASN A 115 -14.72 -6.26 6.86
CA ASN A 115 -15.90 -5.72 6.22
C ASN A 115 -15.48 -4.79 5.10
N ALA A 116 -16.00 -5.06 3.90
CA ALA A 116 -15.73 -4.32 2.67
C ALA A 116 -16.31 -2.90 2.70
N PHE A 117 -17.37 -2.73 3.47
CA PHE A 117 -18.15 -1.52 3.56
C PHE A 117 -18.12 -0.99 4.99
N PHE A 118 -18.00 0.33 5.11
CA PHE A 118 -18.36 1.05 6.33
C PHE A 118 -19.90 1.10 6.51
N PHE A 119 -20.67 0.63 5.52
CA PHE A 119 -22.13 0.64 5.46
C PHE A 119 -22.68 -0.65 4.82
N PHE A 120 -23.40 -1.42 5.63
CA PHE A 120 -24.09 -2.71 5.40
C PHE A 120 -23.39 -3.94 5.97
#